data_AF-A0A924SVC0-F1
#
_entry.id   AF-A0A924SVC0-F1
#
_cell.length_a   1.000
_cell.length_b   1.000
_cell.length_c   1.000
_cell.angle_alpha   90.00
_cell.angle_beta   90.00
_cell.angle_gamma   90.00
#
_symmetry.space_group_name_H-M   'P 1'
#
loop_
_entity.id
_entity.type
_entity.pdbx_description
1 polymer ?
#
loop_
_entity_poly.entity_id
_entity_poly.type
_entity_poly.pdbx_seq_one_letter_code
_entity_poly.pdbx_strand_id
1 'polypeptide(L)'
;HTQNFIELHFLKELQPGYLWIFPLPDGTANVGAGMLSKSVAAKKVNLKQLMLQAIATHPNLKHRFTNAVMDGQIEGWGLPLGSKKRSLSGNRFLLSGDAASLIDPFTGEGIGNAMVSGLVAARTIKKAVDNNNYSAGFLKQYDDELYKKLWTELKLSHYLQLLTSKPRLFNFVIGKASRSKELRQTISCMFENVDIRKKFTSPMFYLKILFNR
;
A
#
# COMPACT_ATOMS: atom_id res chain seq x y z
N HIS A 1 -0.56 14.42 -19.19
CA HIS A 1 -1.53 13.40 -19.62
C HIS A 1 -2.90 14.05 -19.53
N THR A 2 -3.75 14.05 -20.55
CA THR A 2 -5.02 14.82 -20.53
C THR A 2 -6.01 14.38 -19.46
N GLN A 3 -5.81 13.19 -18.90
CA GLN A 3 -6.71 12.56 -17.93
C GLN A 3 -6.18 12.52 -16.48
N ASN A 4 -4.93 12.97 -16.22
CA ASN A 4 -4.29 13.03 -14.89
C ASN A 4 -4.49 11.79 -13.99
N PHE A 5 -4.45 10.59 -14.58
CA PHE A 5 -4.57 9.35 -13.82
C PHE A 5 -3.32 9.06 -12.98
N ILE A 6 -3.54 8.44 -11.82
CA ILE A 6 -2.51 7.79 -11.02
C ILE A 6 -2.00 6.58 -11.81
N GLU A 7 -0.69 6.49 -12.00
CA GLU A 7 -0.08 5.39 -12.75
C GLU A 7 0.81 4.53 -11.86
N LEU A 8 0.69 3.21 -12.04
CA LEU A 8 1.53 2.20 -11.39
C LEU A 8 2.15 1.29 -12.44
N HIS A 9 3.47 1.25 -12.46
CA HIS A 9 4.29 0.54 -13.44
C HIS A 9 5.03 -0.61 -12.77
N PHE A 10 4.58 -1.85 -13.03
CA PHE A 10 5.20 -3.07 -12.51
C PHE A 10 6.33 -3.56 -13.43
N LEU A 11 7.47 -2.87 -13.37
CA LEU A 11 8.63 -3.16 -14.22
C LEU A 11 9.43 -4.36 -13.71
N LYS A 12 9.96 -5.19 -14.62
CA LYS A 12 10.66 -6.45 -14.30
C LYS A 12 11.84 -6.21 -13.36
N GLU A 13 12.60 -5.16 -13.62
CA GLU A 13 13.76 -4.72 -12.86
C GLU A 13 13.41 -4.26 -11.43
N LEU A 14 12.20 -3.75 -11.22
CA LEU A 14 11.72 -3.27 -9.92
C LEU A 14 10.96 -4.34 -9.11
N GLN A 15 10.77 -5.57 -9.61
CA GLN A 15 10.08 -6.62 -8.87
C GLN A 15 10.85 -7.05 -7.60
N PRO A 16 10.18 -7.32 -6.45
CA PRO A 16 8.74 -7.32 -6.19
C PRO A 16 8.22 -5.95 -5.71
N GLY A 17 8.40 -4.92 -6.52
CA GLY A 17 8.00 -3.54 -6.31
C GLY A 17 7.40 -2.93 -7.57
N TYR A 18 7.21 -1.62 -7.56
CA TYR A 18 6.64 -0.86 -8.67
C TYR A 18 7.17 0.57 -8.70
N LEU A 19 7.05 1.21 -9.86
CA LEU A 19 7.27 2.65 -10.06
C LEU A 19 5.91 3.34 -10.15
N TRP A 20 5.77 4.50 -9.54
CA TRP A 20 4.55 5.30 -9.65
C TRP A 20 4.82 6.65 -10.32
N ILE A 21 3.79 7.17 -10.99
CA ILE A 21 3.73 8.53 -11.53
C ILE A 21 2.38 9.09 -11.15
N PHE A 22 2.36 10.09 -10.26
CA PHE A 22 1.15 10.78 -9.81
C PHE A 22 1.18 12.22 -10.35
N PRO A 23 0.47 12.52 -11.45
CA PRO A 23 0.39 13.87 -12.01
C PRO A 23 -0.25 14.85 -11.03
N LEU A 24 0.25 16.08 -10.99
CA LEU A 24 -0.29 17.18 -10.20
C LEU A 24 -0.93 18.24 -11.12
N PRO A 25 -1.88 19.07 -10.61
CA PRO A 25 -2.61 20.04 -11.42
C PRO A 25 -1.75 21.14 -12.06
N ASP A 26 -0.59 21.43 -11.48
CA ASP A 26 0.36 22.46 -11.93
C ASP A 26 1.29 21.99 -13.06
N GLY A 27 1.09 20.77 -13.57
CA GLY A 27 1.93 20.18 -14.62
C GLY A 27 3.16 19.43 -14.10
N THR A 28 3.39 19.41 -12.78
CA THR A 28 4.40 18.56 -12.15
C THR A 28 3.88 17.13 -11.93
N ALA A 29 4.74 16.21 -11.49
CA ALA A 29 4.33 14.87 -11.12
C ALA A 29 5.18 14.34 -9.97
N ASN A 30 4.55 13.70 -8.98
CA ASN A 30 5.27 12.93 -7.98
C ASN A 30 5.64 11.56 -8.58
N VAL A 31 6.94 11.29 -8.68
CA VAL A 31 7.49 10.08 -9.28
C VAL A 31 8.38 9.38 -8.28
N GLY A 32 8.17 8.08 -8.12
CA GLY A 32 8.97 7.29 -7.20
C GLY A 32 8.93 5.81 -7.50
N ALA A 33 9.71 5.04 -6.74
CA ALA A 33 9.71 3.58 -6.81
C ALA A 33 9.77 2.98 -5.41
N GLY A 34 9.05 1.88 -5.22
CA GLY A 34 8.99 1.14 -3.97
C GLY A 34 9.41 -0.30 -4.20
N MET A 35 10.16 -0.86 -3.26
CA MET A 35 10.55 -2.28 -3.25
C MET A 35 10.65 -2.78 -1.82
N LEU A 36 10.32 -4.05 -1.57
CA LEU A 36 10.48 -4.65 -0.24
C LEU A 36 11.92 -4.53 0.24
N SER A 37 12.12 -4.04 1.47
CA SER A 37 13.47 -3.85 2.05
C SER A 37 14.29 -5.14 2.05
N LYS A 38 13.63 -6.31 2.25
CA LYS A 38 14.28 -7.63 2.13
C LYS A 38 14.85 -7.86 0.73
N SER A 39 14.13 -7.45 -0.32
CA SER A 39 14.56 -7.58 -1.72
C SER A 39 15.65 -6.58 -2.06
N VAL A 40 15.54 -5.33 -1.59
CA VAL A 40 16.58 -4.30 -1.73
C VAL A 40 17.89 -4.80 -1.13
N ALA A 41 17.85 -5.31 0.11
CA ALA A 41 19.02 -5.85 0.81
C ALA A 41 19.60 -7.09 0.11
N ALA A 42 18.75 -8.07 -0.25
CA ALA A 42 19.20 -9.30 -0.89
C ALA A 42 19.84 -9.06 -2.26
N LYS A 43 19.29 -8.12 -3.05
CA LYS A 43 19.79 -7.78 -4.37
C LYS A 43 20.87 -6.68 -4.35
N LYS A 44 21.16 -6.09 -3.18
CA LYS A 44 22.06 -4.93 -3.01
C LYS A 44 21.73 -3.78 -3.98
N VAL A 45 20.44 -3.49 -4.14
CA VAL A 45 19.93 -2.53 -5.11
C VAL A 45 20.01 -1.11 -4.55
N ASN A 46 20.55 -0.18 -5.34
CA ASN A 46 20.30 1.25 -5.14
C ASN A 46 18.99 1.63 -5.82
N LEU A 47 17.91 1.75 -5.03
CA LEU A 47 16.56 1.96 -5.56
C LEU A 47 16.42 3.29 -6.31
N LYS A 48 17.12 4.34 -5.88
CA LYS A 48 17.11 5.66 -6.57
C LYS A 48 17.71 5.53 -7.96
N GLN A 49 18.87 4.90 -8.06
CA GLN A 49 19.54 4.68 -9.35
C GLN A 49 18.71 3.80 -10.27
N LEU A 50 18.12 2.73 -9.74
CA LEU A 50 17.28 1.82 -10.50
C LEU A 50 16.03 2.50 -11.06
N MET A 51 15.39 3.36 -10.26
CA MET A 51 14.25 4.18 -10.71
C MET A 51 14.65 5.12 -11.85
N LEU A 52 15.75 5.86 -11.70
CA LEU A 52 16.23 6.77 -12.75
C LEU A 52 16.60 6.03 -14.03
N GLN A 53 17.25 4.86 -13.91
CA GLN A 53 17.55 4.00 -15.05
C GLN A 53 16.28 3.51 -15.76
N ALA A 54 15.28 3.06 -15.00
CA ALA A 54 14.00 2.63 -15.55
C ALA A 54 13.32 3.78 -16.32
N ILE A 55 13.28 4.99 -15.75
CA ILE A 55 12.72 6.17 -16.43
C ILE A 55 13.48 6.48 -17.73
N ALA A 56 14.82 6.45 -17.69
CA ALA A 56 15.66 6.82 -18.83
C ALA A 56 15.68 5.78 -19.97
N THR A 57 15.37 4.52 -19.69
CA THR A 57 15.55 3.41 -20.64
C THR A 57 14.26 2.74 -21.05
N HIS A 58 13.22 2.78 -20.22
CA HIS A 58 11.99 2.07 -20.52
C HIS A 58 11.25 2.73 -21.70
N PRO A 59 10.90 2.00 -22.79
CA PRO A 59 10.35 2.59 -24.00
C PRO A 59 9.10 3.45 -23.79
N ASN A 60 8.23 3.02 -22.86
CA ASN A 60 6.99 3.74 -22.55
C ASN A 60 7.18 4.94 -21.60
N LEU A 61 8.35 5.09 -20.98
CA LEU A 61 8.63 6.16 -20.01
C LEU A 61 9.59 7.20 -20.57
N LYS A 62 10.70 6.76 -21.19
CA LYS A 62 11.80 7.63 -21.65
C LYS A 62 11.34 8.90 -22.35
N HIS A 63 10.49 8.76 -23.37
CA HIS A 63 10.05 9.89 -24.17
C HIS A 63 9.21 10.90 -23.37
N ARG A 64 8.48 10.44 -22.34
CA ARG A 64 7.63 11.27 -21.48
C ARG A 64 8.43 12.18 -20.56
N PHE A 65 9.67 11.82 -20.25
CA PHE A 65 10.57 12.56 -19.36
C PHE A 65 11.65 13.35 -20.10
N THR A 66 11.65 13.37 -21.45
CA THR A 66 12.68 14.05 -22.27
C THR A 66 12.89 15.53 -21.87
N ASN A 67 11.80 16.25 -21.59
CA ASN A 67 11.81 17.65 -21.20
C ASN A 67 11.50 17.86 -19.71
N ALA A 68 11.44 16.78 -18.93
CA ALA A 68 11.15 16.87 -17.51
C ALA A 68 12.41 17.34 -16.77
N VAL A 69 12.22 18.24 -15.81
CA VAL A 69 13.27 18.69 -14.90
C VAL A 69 12.95 18.15 -13.51
N MET A 70 13.97 17.70 -12.80
CA MET A 70 13.82 17.24 -11.42
C MET A 70 13.55 18.44 -10.52
N ASP A 71 12.41 18.42 -9.84
CA ASP A 71 12.06 19.39 -8.81
C ASP A 71 12.45 18.83 -7.44
N GLY A 72 13.54 19.34 -6.87
CA GLY A 72 14.07 18.90 -5.57
C GLY A 72 14.99 17.67 -5.61
N GLN A 73 15.23 17.10 -4.43
CA GLN A 73 16.09 15.92 -4.24
C GLN A 73 15.27 14.64 -4.14
N ILE A 74 15.85 13.52 -4.57
CA ILE A 74 15.21 12.20 -4.39
C ILE A 74 15.34 11.79 -2.92
N GLU A 75 14.21 11.72 -2.23
CA GLU A 75 14.12 11.24 -0.86
C GLU A 75 13.76 9.75 -0.79
N GLY A 76 13.89 9.14 0.39
CA GLY A 76 13.54 7.74 0.58
C GLY A 76 13.21 7.45 2.03
N TRP A 77 12.20 6.60 2.25
CA TRP A 77 11.74 6.23 3.58
C TRP A 77 11.45 4.73 3.67
N GLY A 78 11.62 4.17 4.88
CA GLY A 78 11.19 2.81 5.16
C GLY A 78 9.70 2.78 5.49
N LEU A 79 8.94 1.94 4.79
CA LEU A 79 7.50 1.80 5.02
C LEU A 79 7.22 0.65 6.01
N PRO A 80 6.77 0.92 7.25
CA PRO A 80 6.42 -0.13 8.21
C PRO A 80 5.07 -0.78 7.84
N LEU A 81 5.15 -1.92 7.16
CA LEU A 81 3.98 -2.60 6.59
C LEU A 81 3.16 -3.37 7.65
N GLY A 82 1.83 -3.27 7.53
CA GLY A 82 0.82 -3.95 8.35
C GLY A 82 0.65 -5.44 8.06
N SER A 83 1.74 -6.18 7.95
CA SER A 83 1.73 -7.61 7.61
C SER A 83 1.36 -8.54 8.77
N LYS A 84 1.42 -8.04 10.02
CA LYS A 84 1.07 -8.79 11.23
C LYS A 84 0.46 -7.89 12.29
N LYS A 85 -0.36 -8.48 13.17
CA LYS A 85 -0.83 -7.79 14.37
C LYS A 85 0.31 -7.59 15.37
N ARG A 86 0.25 -6.48 16.09
CA ARG A 86 1.18 -6.03 17.14
C ARG A 86 0.36 -5.45 18.29
N SER A 87 0.94 -5.33 19.48
CA SER A 87 0.34 -4.50 20.52
C SER A 87 0.48 -3.05 20.11
N LEU A 88 -0.64 -2.33 20.01
CA LEU A 88 -0.65 -0.92 19.60
C LEU A 88 -0.89 0.03 20.78
N SER A 89 -1.19 -0.53 21.94
CA SER A 89 -1.41 0.19 23.19
C SER A 89 -0.63 -0.47 24.33
N GLY A 90 -0.47 0.30 25.40
CA GLY A 90 0.04 -0.15 26.69
C GLY A 90 -0.20 0.90 27.76
N ASN A 91 0.55 0.86 28.87
CA ASN A 91 0.34 1.81 29.96
C ASN A 91 0.60 3.25 29.47
N ARG A 92 -0.47 4.06 29.42
CA ARG A 92 -0.43 5.48 29.03
C ARG A 92 0.09 5.77 27.63
N PHE A 93 0.05 4.81 26.69
CA PHE A 93 0.41 5.07 25.29
C PHE A 93 -0.50 4.35 24.30
N LEU A 94 -0.65 4.97 23.13
CA LEU A 94 -1.24 4.40 21.91
C LEU A 94 -0.31 4.71 20.73
N LEU A 95 -0.16 3.79 19.79
CA LEU A 95 0.58 3.96 18.54
C LEU A 95 -0.41 4.12 17.40
N SER A 96 -0.18 5.06 16.48
CA SER A 96 -1.01 5.27 15.28
C SER A 96 -0.15 5.37 14.01
N GLY A 97 -0.79 5.22 12.84
CA GLY A 97 -0.13 5.32 11.55
C GLY A 97 1.11 4.44 11.40
N ASP A 98 2.20 5.03 10.94
CA ASP A 98 3.48 4.34 10.72
C ASP A 98 4.08 3.77 12.02
N ALA A 99 3.90 4.46 13.16
CA ALA A 99 4.36 3.98 14.46
C ALA A 99 3.65 2.67 14.86
N ALA A 100 2.41 2.48 14.41
CA ALA A 100 1.64 1.25 14.57
C ALA A 100 1.87 0.22 13.44
N SER A 101 2.73 0.52 12.46
CA SER A 101 2.96 -0.28 11.25
C SER A 101 1.67 -0.56 10.48
N LEU A 102 0.88 0.47 10.19
CA LEU A 102 -0.44 0.32 9.54
C LEU A 102 -0.43 0.61 8.03
N ILE A 103 0.73 0.65 7.39
CA ILE A 103 0.81 0.83 5.93
C ILE A 103 0.31 -0.44 5.22
N ASP A 104 -0.50 -0.28 4.19
CA ASP A 104 -0.99 -1.37 3.36
C ASP A 104 0.19 -2.14 2.72
N PRO A 105 0.33 -3.46 2.97
CA PRO A 105 1.47 -4.21 2.46
C PRO A 105 1.57 -4.30 0.92
N PHE A 106 0.45 -4.22 0.20
CA PHE A 106 0.43 -4.38 -1.25
C PHE A 106 0.57 -3.03 -1.97
N THR A 107 -0.24 -2.05 -1.57
CA THR A 107 -0.30 -0.75 -2.24
C THR A 107 0.72 0.23 -1.68
N GLY A 108 1.19 0.07 -0.44
CA GLY A 108 2.02 1.07 0.23
C GLY A 108 1.25 2.29 0.75
N GLU A 109 -0.09 2.29 0.65
CA GLU A 109 -0.93 3.37 1.16
C GLU A 109 -0.96 3.35 2.70
N GLY A 110 -0.68 4.50 3.33
CA GLY A 110 -0.68 4.64 4.79
C GLY A 110 -1.57 5.75 5.33
N ILE A 111 -1.86 6.80 4.55
CA ILE A 111 -2.54 8.01 5.02
C ILE A 111 -3.95 7.70 5.53
N GLY A 112 -4.74 6.93 4.77
CA GLY A 112 -6.08 6.51 5.20
C GLY A 112 -6.05 5.73 6.53
N ASN A 113 -5.13 4.77 6.65
CA ASN A 113 -4.96 3.97 7.86
C ASN A 113 -4.46 4.81 9.05
N ALA A 114 -3.60 5.79 8.80
CA ALA A 114 -3.14 6.75 9.81
C ALA A 114 -4.31 7.59 10.33
N MET A 115 -5.16 8.12 9.45
CA MET A 115 -6.35 8.88 9.87
C MET A 115 -7.35 8.02 10.65
N VAL A 116 -7.64 6.80 10.19
CA VAL A 116 -8.52 5.85 10.90
C VAL A 116 -7.97 5.53 12.29
N SER A 117 -6.67 5.23 12.38
CA SER A 117 -6.02 4.91 13.65
C SER A 117 -5.98 6.10 14.62
N GLY A 118 -5.80 7.33 14.13
CA GLY A 118 -5.90 8.55 14.94
C GLY A 118 -7.31 8.79 15.48
N LEU A 119 -8.35 8.58 14.66
CA LEU A 119 -9.74 8.73 15.08
C LEU A 119 -10.12 7.72 16.18
N VAL A 120 -9.73 6.45 16.01
CA VAL A 120 -9.98 5.41 17.03
C VAL A 120 -9.20 5.75 18.31
N ALA A 121 -7.96 6.23 18.20
CA ALA A 121 -7.14 6.61 19.35
C ALA A 121 -7.78 7.74 20.14
N ALA A 122 -8.25 8.80 19.48
CA ALA A 122 -8.95 9.92 20.13
C ALA A 122 -10.19 9.45 20.91
N ARG A 123 -10.98 8.53 20.34
CA ARG A 123 -12.16 7.95 21.02
C ARG A 123 -11.77 7.13 22.24
N THR A 124 -10.72 6.30 22.15
CA THR A 124 -10.23 5.52 23.28
C THR A 124 -9.66 6.41 24.38
N ILE A 125 -8.89 7.44 24.02
CA ILE A 125 -8.34 8.44 24.97
C ILE A 125 -9.48 9.15 25.70
N LYS A 126 -10.52 9.57 24.99
CA LYS A 126 -11.69 10.18 25.63
C LYS A 126 -12.30 9.26 26.70
N LYS A 127 -12.53 7.98 26.37
CA LYS A 127 -13.04 7.00 27.35
C LYS A 127 -12.08 6.83 28.53
N ALA A 128 -10.76 6.83 28.29
CA ALA A 128 -9.76 6.68 29.34
C ALA A 128 -9.77 7.87 30.31
N VAL A 129 -9.90 9.09 29.77
CA VAL A 129 -10.04 10.32 30.56
C VAL A 129 -11.34 10.31 31.37
N ASP A 130 -12.47 9.99 30.74
CA ASP A 130 -13.79 9.95 31.39
C ASP A 130 -13.82 8.93 32.56
N ASN A 131 -13.03 7.86 32.49
CA ASN A 131 -12.94 6.82 33.52
C ASN A 131 -11.69 6.92 34.42
N ASN A 132 -10.85 7.95 34.22
CA ASN A 132 -9.53 8.11 34.84
C ASN A 132 -8.67 6.81 34.83
N ASN A 133 -8.74 6.04 33.74
CA ASN A 133 -8.08 4.74 33.62
C ASN A 133 -7.22 4.68 32.35
N TYR A 134 -5.90 4.73 32.54
CA TYR A 134 -4.90 4.73 31.48
C TYR A 134 -4.06 3.45 31.46
N SER A 135 -4.54 2.39 32.12
CA SER A 135 -3.86 1.11 32.17
C SER A 135 -3.82 0.43 30.80
N ALA A 136 -2.81 -0.41 30.58
CA ALA A 136 -2.70 -1.22 29.37
C ALA A 136 -3.98 -2.06 29.12
N GLY A 137 -4.58 -2.61 30.18
CA GLY A 137 -5.82 -3.39 30.07
C GLY A 137 -6.99 -2.57 29.54
N PHE A 138 -7.16 -1.34 30.05
CA PHE A 138 -8.23 -0.44 29.57
C PHE A 138 -7.98 0.03 28.13
N LEU A 139 -6.72 0.37 27.80
CA LEU A 139 -6.35 0.88 26.48
C LEU A 139 -6.34 -0.20 25.40
N LYS A 140 -6.30 -1.49 25.75
CA LYS A 140 -6.34 -2.61 24.80
C LYS A 140 -7.55 -2.58 23.85
N GLN A 141 -8.66 -1.96 24.29
CA GLN A 141 -9.85 -1.75 23.44
C GLN A 141 -9.52 -0.97 22.15
N TYR A 142 -8.47 -0.13 22.16
CA TYR A 142 -7.96 0.55 20.98
C TYR A 142 -7.52 -0.45 19.90
N ASP A 143 -6.64 -1.38 20.26
CA ASP A 143 -6.13 -2.41 19.36
C ASP A 143 -7.26 -3.23 18.77
N ASP A 144 -8.23 -3.61 19.61
CA ASP A 144 -9.31 -4.50 19.22
C ASP A 144 -10.27 -3.80 18.26
N GLU A 145 -10.63 -2.54 18.53
CA GLU A 145 -11.44 -1.73 17.62
C GLU A 145 -10.70 -1.46 16.29
N LEU A 146 -9.41 -1.12 16.36
CA LEU A 146 -8.62 -0.81 15.17
C LEU A 146 -8.42 -2.03 14.29
N TYR A 147 -8.03 -3.17 14.86
CA TYR A 147 -7.90 -4.40 14.09
C TYR A 147 -9.24 -4.95 13.61
N LYS A 148 -10.34 -4.71 14.31
CA LYS A 148 -11.68 -5.03 13.77
C LYS A 148 -11.98 -4.25 12.49
N LYS A 149 -11.50 -3.00 12.38
CA LYS A 149 -11.69 -2.15 11.21
C LYS A 149 -10.73 -2.49 10.07
N LEU A 150 -9.43 -2.61 10.35
CA LEU A 150 -8.39 -2.62 9.32
C LEU A 150 -7.80 -4.02 9.03
N TRP A 151 -7.87 -4.97 9.95
CA TRP A 151 -7.06 -6.20 9.84
C TRP A 151 -7.40 -7.05 8.63
N THR A 152 -8.69 -7.14 8.29
CA THR A 152 -9.13 -7.99 7.19
C THR A 152 -8.53 -7.53 5.86
N GLU A 153 -8.44 -6.21 5.67
CA GLU A 153 -7.83 -5.58 4.49
C GLU A 153 -6.30 -5.73 4.52
N LEU A 154 -5.65 -5.35 5.62
CA LEU A 154 -4.19 -5.45 5.75
C LEU A 154 -3.68 -6.89 5.56
N LYS A 155 -4.40 -7.87 6.12
CA LYS A 155 -4.09 -9.30 5.97
C LYS A 155 -4.19 -9.72 4.50
N LEU A 156 -5.22 -9.25 3.82
CA LEU A 156 -5.40 -9.57 2.41
C LEU A 156 -4.29 -8.98 1.56
N SER A 157 -4.02 -7.69 1.71
CA SER A 157 -2.95 -6.99 1.01
C SER A 157 -1.61 -7.64 1.27
N HIS A 158 -1.36 -8.14 2.48
CA HIS A 158 -0.17 -8.94 2.74
C HIS A 158 -0.08 -10.21 1.88
N TYR A 159 -1.17 -10.94 1.68
CA TYR A 159 -1.16 -12.10 0.77
C TYR A 159 -0.93 -11.69 -0.69
N LEU A 160 -1.55 -10.60 -1.15
CA LEU A 160 -1.32 -10.09 -2.51
C LEU A 160 0.14 -9.68 -2.72
N GLN A 161 0.76 -9.03 -1.73
CA GLN A 161 2.19 -8.73 -1.73
C GLN A 161 3.05 -10.00 -1.82
N LEU A 162 2.68 -11.08 -1.12
CA LEU A 162 3.39 -12.35 -1.25
C LEU A 162 3.23 -12.97 -2.66
N LEU A 163 2.11 -12.72 -3.34
CA LEU A 163 1.90 -13.16 -4.72
C LEU A 163 2.78 -12.40 -5.72
N THR A 164 3.04 -11.10 -5.53
CA THR A 164 3.95 -10.33 -6.43
C THR A 164 5.38 -10.87 -6.39
N SER A 165 5.76 -11.53 -5.30
CA SER A 165 7.04 -12.24 -5.19
C SER A 165 7.12 -13.50 -6.05
N LYS A 166 6.03 -13.91 -6.72
CA LYS A 166 5.96 -15.05 -7.64
C LYS A 166 5.52 -14.58 -9.05
N PRO A 167 6.44 -14.09 -9.89
CA PRO A 167 6.10 -13.42 -11.15
C PRO A 167 5.22 -14.23 -12.11
N ARG A 168 5.44 -15.55 -12.22
CA ARG A 168 4.60 -16.42 -13.07
C ARG A 168 3.15 -16.46 -12.62
N LEU A 169 2.93 -16.57 -11.30
CA LEU A 169 1.60 -16.62 -10.72
C LEU A 169 0.94 -15.24 -10.74
N PHE A 170 1.69 -14.18 -10.45
CA PHE A 170 1.21 -12.80 -10.52
C PHE A 170 0.75 -12.46 -11.95
N ASN A 171 1.59 -12.72 -12.96
CA ASN A 171 1.26 -12.49 -14.36
C ASN A 171 0.06 -13.34 -14.81
N PHE A 172 -0.07 -14.57 -14.33
CA PHE A 172 -1.24 -15.41 -14.59
C PHE A 172 -2.52 -14.79 -14.01
N VAL A 173 -2.49 -14.35 -12.75
CA VAL A 173 -3.63 -13.73 -12.06
C VAL A 173 -4.01 -12.40 -12.73
N ILE A 174 -3.05 -11.53 -13.02
CA ILE A 174 -3.28 -10.27 -13.74
C ILE A 174 -3.78 -10.52 -15.16
N GLY A 175 -3.20 -11.50 -15.87
CA GLY A 175 -3.63 -11.89 -17.20
C GLY A 175 -5.10 -12.34 -17.23
N LYS A 176 -5.52 -13.17 -16.27
CA LYS A 176 -6.94 -13.54 -16.10
C LYS A 176 -7.80 -12.33 -15.71
N ALA A 177 -7.34 -11.53 -14.75
CA ALA A 177 -8.10 -10.39 -14.27
C ALA A 177 -8.30 -9.31 -15.35
N SER A 178 -7.34 -9.14 -16.25
CA SER A 178 -7.46 -8.23 -17.39
C SER A 178 -8.55 -8.67 -18.38
N ARG A 179 -8.93 -9.95 -18.40
CA ARG A 179 -9.95 -10.50 -19.32
C ARG A 179 -11.37 -10.44 -18.76
N SER A 180 -11.55 -10.31 -17.45
CA SER A 180 -12.87 -10.08 -16.83
C SER A 180 -13.05 -8.61 -16.49
N LYS A 181 -14.16 -8.04 -16.95
CA LYS A 181 -14.52 -6.64 -16.70
C LYS A 181 -14.70 -6.37 -15.21
N GLU A 182 -15.32 -7.31 -14.51
CA GLU A 182 -15.55 -7.29 -13.06
C GLU A 182 -14.22 -7.29 -12.32
N LEU A 183 -13.29 -8.16 -12.70
CA LEU A 183 -11.97 -8.26 -12.08
C LEU A 183 -11.09 -7.05 -12.33
N ARG A 184 -11.13 -6.49 -13.54
CA ARG A 184 -10.43 -5.25 -13.89
C ARG A 184 -10.94 -4.07 -13.07
N GLN A 185 -12.27 -3.91 -12.96
CA GLN A 185 -12.88 -2.91 -12.08
C GLN A 185 -12.48 -3.14 -10.63
N THR A 186 -12.43 -4.41 -10.21
CA THR A 186 -12.09 -4.77 -8.83
C THR A 186 -10.63 -4.43 -8.52
N ILE A 187 -9.65 -4.81 -9.34
CA ILE A 187 -8.25 -4.40 -9.14
C ILE A 187 -8.09 -2.87 -9.17
N SER A 188 -8.77 -2.19 -10.09
CA SER A 188 -8.73 -0.72 -10.18
C SER A 188 -9.29 -0.07 -8.91
N CYS A 189 -10.39 -0.60 -8.36
CA CYS A 189 -10.96 -0.15 -7.09
C CYS A 189 -10.01 -0.32 -5.90
N MET A 190 -9.07 -1.28 -5.92
CA MET A 190 -8.07 -1.41 -4.84
C MET A 190 -7.18 -0.16 -4.74
N PHE A 191 -6.88 0.47 -5.88
CA PHE A 191 -6.03 1.64 -5.97
C PHE A 191 -6.81 2.96 -5.96
N GLU A 192 -8.11 2.94 -6.33
CA GLU A 192 -8.92 4.15 -6.48
C GLU A 192 -9.88 4.44 -5.31
N ASN A 193 -10.41 3.43 -4.61
CA ASN A 193 -11.49 3.62 -3.64
C ASN A 193 -11.33 2.79 -2.37
N VAL A 194 -11.21 3.47 -1.23
CA VAL A 194 -11.09 2.87 0.11
C VAL A 194 -12.37 2.10 0.49
N ASP A 195 -13.55 2.54 0.03
CA ASP A 195 -14.84 2.00 0.51
C ASP A 195 -15.30 0.66 -0.13
N ILE A 196 -14.72 0.24 -1.26
CA ILE A 196 -15.15 -1.00 -1.96
C ILE A 196 -14.33 -2.23 -1.51
N ARG A 197 -13.32 -2.02 -0.65
CA ARG A 197 -12.37 -3.05 -0.19
C ARG A 197 -13.02 -4.18 0.63
N LYS A 198 -14.25 -4.01 1.11
CA LYS A 198 -15.05 -5.06 1.78
C LYS A 198 -15.40 -6.26 0.88
N LYS A 199 -15.45 -6.12 -0.44
CA LYS A 199 -15.72 -7.26 -1.34
C LYS A 199 -14.56 -8.25 -1.42
N PHE A 200 -13.35 -7.82 -1.05
CA PHE A 200 -12.12 -8.59 -1.20
C PHE A 200 -11.78 -9.42 0.03
N THR A 201 -12.51 -9.24 1.14
CA THR A 201 -12.29 -10.02 2.36
C THR A 201 -12.81 -11.45 2.25
N SER A 202 -13.58 -11.76 1.20
CA SER A 202 -14.14 -13.09 0.95
C SER A 202 -13.11 -14.00 0.26
N PRO A 203 -12.75 -15.15 0.86
CA PRO A 203 -11.94 -16.17 0.18
C PRO A 203 -12.57 -16.65 -1.14
N MET A 204 -13.91 -16.60 -1.23
CA MET A 204 -14.67 -16.99 -2.41
C MET A 204 -14.40 -16.06 -3.60
N PHE A 205 -14.00 -14.81 -3.37
CA PHE A 205 -13.59 -13.89 -4.42
C PHE A 205 -12.32 -14.40 -5.15
N TYR A 206 -11.30 -14.85 -4.41
CA TYR A 206 -10.07 -15.40 -5.00
C TYR A 206 -10.27 -16.77 -5.63
N LEU A 207 -11.14 -17.60 -5.06
CA LEU A 207 -11.61 -18.83 -5.71
C LEU A 207 -12.32 -18.51 -7.03
N LYS A 208 -13.18 -17.49 -7.09
CA LYS A 208 -13.77 -17.03 -8.36
C LYS A 208 -12.70 -16.54 -9.34
N ILE A 209 -11.65 -15.85 -8.90
CA ILE A 209 -10.54 -15.44 -9.79
C ILE A 209 -9.82 -16.65 -10.39
N LEU A 210 -9.51 -17.64 -9.55
CA LEU A 210 -8.77 -18.84 -9.97
C LEU A 210 -9.63 -19.75 -10.87
N PHE A 211 -10.92 -19.90 -10.56
CA PHE A 211 -11.80 -20.92 -11.17
C PHE A 211 -12.88 -20.38 -12.12
N ASN A 212 -13.16 -19.07 -12.20
CA ASN A 212 -13.99 -18.55 -13.30
C ASN A 212 -13.22 -18.60 -14.61
N ARG A 213 -13.86 -19.18 -15.64
CA ARG A 213 -13.42 -19.15 -17.03
C ARG A 213 -13.62 -17.77 -17.63
#